data_AF-A0KHH3-F1
#
_entry.id   AF-A0KHH3-F1
#
_cell.length_a   1.000
_cell.length_b   1.000
_cell.length_c   1.000
_cell.angle_alpha   90.00
_cell.angle_beta   90.00
_cell.angle_gamma   90.00
#
_symmetry.space_group_name_H-M   'P 1'
#
loop_
_entity.id
_entity.type
_entity.pdbx_description
1 polymer ?
#
loop_
_entity_poly.entity_id
_entity_poly.type
_entity_poly.pdbx_seq_one_letter_code
_entity_poly.pdbx_strand_id
1 'polypeptide(L)'
;MAFTLAQLAQQLGAQVHGDGTLEIRKVATLEKAGEGDITFLSNKKYRHYLEQSKATAVLITEADLPFCPTNALVLKDPYVGFARVAQLLDTTPQPATDIHPSAVIAADVQLGERVAIGANAVIESGVVLGDDVRIGPGCFVGKNTRLGARSRLWANVTLYHNITMGTDCLVQSGTVIGADGFGYANERGEWIKIPQLGGVTIGNRVEIGACTTIDRGALEDTRIADNVIIDNQCQIAHNVEIGYGTAVAGSTVMAGSLKVGKYCIIGGASVFNGHMEICDQATVTGMAMVMRPITEPGVYSSGIPLQTNKEWRKTAARVMRIEEMHKRLSKLEKKLDQE
;
A
#
# COMPACT_ATOMS: atom_id res chain seq x y z
N MET A 1 -17.04 19.52 -8.54
CA MET A 1 -16.46 20.86 -8.81
C MET A 1 -15.91 20.83 -10.23
N ALA A 2 -15.98 21.92 -10.99
CA ALA A 2 -15.36 22.01 -12.31
C ALA A 2 -14.13 22.92 -12.24
N PHE A 3 -13.10 22.61 -13.01
CA PHE A 3 -11.92 23.46 -13.18
C PHE A 3 -11.77 23.82 -14.65
N THR A 4 -11.31 25.02 -14.96
CA THR A 4 -10.89 25.30 -16.33
C THR A 4 -9.58 24.58 -16.65
N LEU A 5 -9.33 24.30 -17.92
CA LEU A 5 -8.10 23.66 -18.36
C LEU A 5 -6.86 24.48 -17.95
N ALA A 6 -6.95 25.81 -17.98
CA ALA A 6 -5.90 26.71 -17.51
C ALA A 6 -5.65 26.61 -15.99
N GLN A 7 -6.70 26.45 -15.17
CA GLN A 7 -6.55 26.23 -13.73
C GLN A 7 -5.84 24.91 -13.43
N LEU A 8 -6.22 23.83 -14.13
CA LEU A 8 -5.52 22.55 -14.00
C LEU A 8 -4.07 22.68 -14.43
N ALA A 9 -3.78 23.34 -15.55
CA ALA A 9 -2.42 23.55 -16.02
C ALA A 9 -1.55 24.27 -14.98
N GLN A 10 -2.08 25.31 -14.34
CA GLN A 10 -1.38 26.05 -13.28
C GLN A 10 -1.05 25.15 -12.09
N GLN A 11 -1.99 24.32 -11.63
CA GLN A 11 -1.77 23.39 -10.50
C GLN A 11 -0.75 22.29 -10.83
N LEU A 12 -0.66 21.89 -12.10
CA LEU A 12 0.23 20.84 -12.56
C LEU A 12 1.61 21.34 -13.01
N GLY A 13 1.77 22.63 -13.27
CA GLY A 13 2.93 23.17 -13.99
C GLY A 13 2.99 22.70 -15.44
N ALA A 14 1.82 22.55 -16.09
CA ALA A 14 1.69 22.07 -17.47
C ALA A 14 1.57 23.24 -18.46
N GLN A 15 1.90 22.98 -19.73
CA GLN A 15 1.60 23.91 -20.83
C GLN A 15 0.25 23.56 -21.46
N VAL A 16 -0.62 24.57 -21.61
CA VAL A 16 -1.90 24.44 -22.31
C VAL A 16 -1.69 24.54 -23.82
N HIS A 17 -2.25 23.59 -24.56
CA HIS A 17 -2.39 23.65 -26.02
C HIS A 17 -3.87 23.54 -26.37
N GLY A 18 -4.40 24.55 -27.06
CA GLY A 18 -5.83 24.68 -27.35
C GLY A 18 -6.51 25.73 -26.46
N ASP A 19 -7.80 25.54 -26.19
CA ASP A 19 -8.63 26.47 -25.43
C ASP A 19 -8.54 26.21 -23.91
N GLY A 20 -7.84 27.10 -23.21
CA GLY A 20 -7.67 27.06 -21.76
C GLY A 20 -8.93 27.35 -20.94
N THR A 21 -10.00 27.84 -21.58
CA THR A 21 -11.25 28.23 -20.89
C THR A 21 -12.22 27.07 -20.67
N LEU A 22 -11.99 25.94 -21.36
CA LEU A 22 -12.87 24.78 -21.29
C LEU A 22 -12.92 24.19 -19.89
N GLU A 23 -14.13 23.84 -19.46
CA GLU A 23 -14.37 23.22 -18.16
C GLU A 23 -14.11 21.71 -18.18
N ILE A 24 -13.37 21.25 -17.17
CA ILE A 24 -13.12 19.84 -16.87
C ILE A 24 -13.87 19.49 -15.58
N ARG A 25 -14.65 18.40 -15.63
CA ARG A 25 -15.57 17.97 -14.57
C ARG A 25 -15.18 16.65 -13.93
N LYS A 26 -14.57 15.74 -14.70
CA LYS A 26 -14.12 14.43 -14.21
C LYS A 26 -12.97 13.88 -15.06
N VAL A 27 -12.34 12.85 -14.54
CA VAL A 27 -11.33 12.08 -15.26
C VAL A 27 -11.97 10.83 -15.88
N ALA A 28 -11.57 10.48 -17.10
CA ALA A 28 -12.02 9.28 -17.79
C ALA A 28 -10.87 8.60 -18.57
N THR A 29 -11.06 7.34 -18.97
CA THR A 29 -10.11 6.62 -19.83
C THR A 29 -10.19 7.13 -21.27
N LEU A 30 -9.10 6.97 -22.05
CA LEU A 30 -9.03 7.41 -23.45
C LEU A 30 -10.22 6.95 -24.30
N GLU A 31 -10.68 5.72 -24.09
CA GLU A 31 -11.78 5.11 -24.84
C GLU A 31 -13.17 5.64 -24.48
N LYS A 32 -13.36 6.17 -23.27
CA LYS A 32 -14.68 6.56 -22.73
C LYS A 32 -14.84 8.05 -22.49
N ALA A 33 -13.74 8.81 -22.53
CA ALA A 33 -13.76 10.24 -22.29
C ALA A 33 -14.57 10.97 -23.36
N GLY A 34 -15.43 11.88 -22.92
CA GLY A 34 -16.24 12.75 -23.77
C GLY A 34 -16.07 14.23 -23.42
N GLU A 35 -17.09 15.01 -23.76
CA GLU A 35 -17.17 16.43 -23.41
C GLU A 35 -17.23 16.62 -21.88
N GLY A 36 -16.39 17.52 -21.37
CA GLY A 36 -16.18 17.79 -19.94
C GLY A 36 -15.16 16.87 -19.28
N ASP A 37 -14.62 15.88 -19.99
CA ASP A 37 -13.69 14.91 -19.42
C ASP A 37 -12.23 15.23 -19.78
N ILE A 38 -11.34 14.97 -18.84
CA ILE A 38 -9.90 14.90 -19.08
C ILE A 38 -9.43 13.46 -19.02
N THR A 39 -8.47 13.11 -19.88
CA THR A 39 -7.83 11.79 -19.89
C THR A 39 -6.31 11.94 -19.98
N PHE A 40 -5.57 10.84 -20.07
CA PHE A 40 -4.10 10.88 -20.14
C PHE A 40 -3.54 9.78 -21.03
N LEU A 41 -2.36 10.03 -21.61
CA LEU A 41 -1.56 9.04 -22.32
C LEU A 41 -0.17 8.96 -21.69
N SER A 42 0.12 7.88 -20.98
CA SER A 42 1.46 7.60 -20.42
C SER A 42 2.22 6.50 -21.17
N ASN A 43 1.52 5.62 -21.89
CA ASN A 43 2.12 4.51 -22.61
C ASN A 43 1.84 4.61 -24.11
N LYS A 44 2.91 4.74 -24.89
CA LYS A 44 2.90 4.91 -26.36
C LYS A 44 2.09 3.84 -27.09
N LYS A 45 1.94 2.64 -26.53
CA LYS A 45 1.12 1.56 -27.11
C LYS A 45 -0.36 1.98 -27.31
N TYR A 46 -0.86 2.92 -26.52
CA TYR A 46 -2.24 3.40 -26.59
C TYR A 46 -2.41 4.67 -27.44
N ARG A 47 -1.38 5.12 -28.18
CA ARG A 47 -1.46 6.33 -29.00
C ARG A 47 -2.57 6.29 -30.05
N HIS A 48 -2.87 5.12 -30.60
CA HIS A 48 -3.98 4.98 -31.56
C HIS A 48 -5.35 5.33 -30.95
N TYR A 49 -5.53 5.19 -29.63
CA TYR A 49 -6.73 5.68 -28.93
C TYR A 49 -6.73 7.20 -28.73
N LEU A 50 -5.56 7.83 -28.65
CA LEU A 50 -5.44 9.29 -28.56
C LEU A 50 -6.03 9.96 -29.81
N GLU A 51 -5.69 9.45 -30.99
CA GLU A 51 -6.15 9.97 -32.29
C GLU A 51 -7.68 9.91 -32.44
N GLN A 52 -8.35 9.02 -31.69
CA GLN A 52 -9.80 8.83 -31.71
C GLN A 52 -10.50 9.43 -30.48
N SER A 53 -9.75 10.07 -29.58
CA SER A 53 -10.26 10.56 -28.30
C SER A 53 -11.30 11.66 -28.50
N LYS A 54 -12.40 11.56 -27.76
CA LYS A 54 -13.45 12.59 -27.66
C LYS A 54 -13.36 13.40 -26.38
N ALA A 55 -12.26 13.26 -25.62
CA ALA A 55 -12.01 14.02 -24.42
C ALA A 55 -11.94 15.52 -24.71
N THR A 56 -12.40 16.34 -23.77
CA THR A 56 -12.18 17.78 -23.82
C THR A 56 -10.69 18.12 -23.74
N ALA A 57 -9.91 17.37 -22.95
CA ALA A 57 -8.46 17.53 -22.90
C ALA A 57 -7.72 16.22 -22.60
N VAL A 58 -6.43 16.17 -22.97
CA VAL A 58 -5.55 15.02 -22.67
C VAL A 58 -4.24 15.48 -22.01
N LEU A 59 -3.83 14.79 -20.94
CA LEU A 59 -2.48 14.90 -20.37
C LEU A 59 -1.52 14.05 -21.20
N ILE A 60 -0.50 14.67 -21.78
CA ILE A 60 0.43 13.99 -22.71
C ILE A 60 1.87 14.50 -22.56
N THR A 61 2.82 13.78 -23.17
CA THR A 61 4.18 14.28 -23.36
C THR A 61 4.26 15.18 -24.59
N GLU A 62 5.30 16.00 -24.68
CA GLU A 62 5.56 16.84 -25.87
C GLU A 62 5.69 16.00 -27.15
N ALA A 63 6.25 14.79 -27.05
CA ALA A 63 6.41 13.87 -28.18
C ALA A 63 5.08 13.30 -28.71
N ASP A 64 4.00 13.35 -27.93
CA ASP A 64 2.68 12.88 -28.31
C ASP A 64 1.75 14.01 -28.79
N LEU A 65 2.15 15.28 -28.61
CA LEU A 65 1.37 16.46 -29.02
C LEU A 65 0.97 16.46 -30.50
N PRO A 66 1.83 16.07 -31.47
CA PRO A 66 1.45 16.03 -32.88
C PRO A 66 0.31 15.06 -33.22
N PHE A 67 0.00 14.11 -32.32
CA PHE A 67 -1.02 13.09 -32.50
C PHE A 67 -2.32 13.40 -31.73
N CYS A 68 -2.38 14.52 -31.01
CA CYS A 68 -3.53 14.89 -30.19
C CYS A 68 -4.55 15.69 -31.01
N PRO A 69 -5.78 15.16 -31.25
CA PRO A 69 -6.79 15.85 -32.07
C PRO A 69 -7.58 16.91 -31.29
N THR A 70 -7.33 17.06 -29.99
CA THR A 70 -8.07 17.90 -29.04
C THR A 70 -7.11 18.72 -28.18
N ASN A 71 -7.62 19.46 -27.19
CA ASN A 71 -6.81 20.25 -26.27
C ASN A 71 -5.87 19.34 -25.45
N ALA A 72 -4.71 19.86 -25.07
CA ALA A 72 -3.71 19.10 -24.34
C ALA A 72 -3.10 19.88 -23.17
N LEU A 73 -2.75 19.17 -22.11
CA LEU A 73 -1.79 19.62 -21.10
C LEU A 73 -0.50 18.83 -21.27
N VAL A 74 0.55 19.52 -21.68
CA VAL A 74 1.87 18.90 -21.88
C VAL A 74 2.63 18.87 -20.57
N LEU A 75 3.05 17.66 -20.17
CA LEU A 75 3.75 17.35 -18.93
C LEU A 75 4.94 16.42 -19.20
N LYS A 76 5.93 16.46 -18.31
CA LYS A 76 7.03 15.49 -18.33
C LYS A 76 6.56 14.07 -18.02
N ASP A 77 5.61 13.95 -17.09
CA ASP A 77 5.02 12.68 -16.67
C ASP A 77 3.48 12.80 -16.63
N PRO A 78 2.79 12.35 -17.70
CA PRO A 78 1.33 12.35 -17.76
C PRO A 78 0.66 11.49 -16.68
N TYR A 79 1.33 10.45 -16.17
CA TYR A 79 0.74 9.59 -15.14
C TYR A 79 0.72 10.28 -13.78
N VAL A 80 1.80 10.99 -13.43
CA VAL A 80 1.82 11.88 -12.25
C VAL A 80 0.80 13.01 -12.42
N GLY A 81 0.69 13.57 -13.62
CA GLY A 81 -0.34 14.56 -13.95
C GLY A 81 -1.75 14.03 -13.67
N PHE A 82 -2.04 12.82 -14.15
CA PHE A 82 -3.31 12.14 -13.93
C PHE A 82 -3.62 11.99 -12.44
N ALA A 83 -2.65 11.52 -11.64
CA ALA A 83 -2.84 11.35 -10.20
C ALA A 83 -3.23 12.66 -9.50
N ARG A 84 -2.57 13.77 -9.86
CA ARG A 84 -2.89 15.10 -9.30
C ARG A 84 -4.26 15.62 -9.74
N VAL A 85 -4.60 15.46 -11.02
CA VAL A 85 -5.92 15.85 -11.53
C VAL A 85 -7.03 15.03 -10.88
N ALA A 86 -6.82 13.72 -10.69
CA ALA A 86 -7.76 12.86 -10.01
C ALA A 86 -8.00 13.33 -8.56
N GLN A 87 -6.97 13.82 -7.85
CA GLN A 87 -7.12 14.41 -6.51
C GLN A 87 -7.91 15.72 -6.53
N LEU A 88 -7.68 16.61 -7.51
CA LEU A 88 -8.44 17.86 -7.64
C LEU A 88 -9.92 17.63 -7.95
N LEU A 89 -10.22 16.58 -8.71
CA LEU A 89 -11.57 16.18 -9.12
C LEU A 89 -12.14 15.05 -8.25
N ASP A 90 -11.57 14.79 -7.08
CA ASP A 90 -11.96 13.66 -6.24
C ASP A 90 -13.41 13.81 -5.75
N THR A 91 -14.24 12.83 -6.06
CA THR A 91 -15.64 12.75 -5.63
C THR A 91 -15.83 11.76 -4.47
N THR A 92 -14.75 11.17 -3.97
CA THR A 92 -14.81 10.20 -2.88
C THR A 92 -15.41 10.88 -1.63
N PRO A 93 -16.47 10.31 -1.03
CA PRO A 93 -17.05 10.87 0.17
C PRO A 93 -16.06 10.79 1.34
N GLN A 94 -16.24 11.66 2.33
CA GLN A 94 -15.46 11.56 3.57
C GLN A 94 -16.02 10.44 4.47
N PRO A 95 -15.19 9.79 5.31
CA PRO A 95 -15.68 8.76 6.24
C PRO A 95 -16.70 9.28 7.26
N ALA A 96 -16.61 10.57 7.61
CA ALA A 96 -17.53 11.31 8.48
C ALA A 96 -17.46 12.81 8.16
N THR A 97 -18.51 13.57 8.49
CA THR A 97 -18.55 15.04 8.31
C THR A 97 -18.53 15.81 9.62
N ASP A 98 -19.19 15.27 10.65
CA ASP A 98 -19.33 15.86 11.98
C ASP A 98 -19.12 14.77 13.05
N ILE A 99 -19.31 15.10 14.32
CA ILE A 99 -19.41 14.11 15.40
C ILE A 99 -20.84 13.59 15.46
N HIS A 100 -21.04 12.32 15.13
CA HIS A 100 -22.36 11.69 15.12
C HIS A 100 -22.89 11.50 16.55
N PRO A 101 -24.19 11.74 16.82
CA PRO A 101 -24.77 11.63 18.17
C PRO A 101 -24.64 10.25 18.83
N SER A 102 -24.46 9.19 18.04
CA SER A 102 -24.28 7.82 18.53
C SER A 102 -22.81 7.42 18.74
N ALA A 103 -21.86 8.31 18.49
CA ALA A 103 -20.46 8.07 18.82
C ALA A 103 -20.28 8.07 20.34
N VAL A 104 -19.50 7.13 20.87
CA VAL A 104 -19.18 7.02 22.30
C VAL A 104 -17.75 7.50 22.49
N ILE A 105 -17.59 8.66 23.13
CA ILE A 105 -16.29 9.34 23.28
C ILE A 105 -16.03 9.51 24.78
N ALA A 106 -14.88 9.04 25.26
CA ALA A 106 -14.46 9.25 26.64
C ALA A 106 -14.27 10.74 26.95
N ALA A 107 -14.53 11.14 28.20
CA ALA A 107 -14.60 12.56 28.60
C ALA A 107 -13.26 13.31 28.54
N ASP A 108 -12.13 12.58 28.56
CA ASP A 108 -10.77 13.11 28.57
C ASP A 108 -10.10 13.09 27.19
N VAL A 109 -10.84 12.73 26.13
CA VAL A 109 -10.33 12.74 24.75
C VAL A 109 -10.01 14.17 24.32
N GLN A 110 -8.84 14.36 23.72
CA GLN A 110 -8.42 15.64 23.16
C GLN A 110 -8.71 15.68 21.66
N LEU A 111 -9.56 16.62 21.25
CA LEU A 111 -9.95 16.81 19.85
C LEU A 111 -9.31 18.10 19.32
N GLY A 112 -8.65 18.00 18.16
CA GLY A 112 -8.21 19.14 17.37
C GLY A 112 -9.38 19.82 16.66
N GLU A 113 -9.06 20.76 15.78
CA GLU A 113 -10.05 21.49 15.01
C GLU A 113 -10.71 20.62 13.93
N ARG A 114 -12.01 20.83 13.69
CA ARG A 114 -12.78 20.21 12.58
C ARG A 114 -12.69 18.68 12.55
N VAL A 115 -12.52 18.01 13.69
CA VAL A 115 -12.56 16.55 13.77
C VAL A 115 -13.97 16.03 13.50
N ALA A 116 -14.09 14.95 12.72
CA ALA A 116 -15.37 14.26 12.49
C ALA A 116 -15.30 12.80 12.93
N ILE A 117 -16.37 12.32 13.56
CA ILE A 117 -16.45 10.97 14.13
C ILE A 117 -17.80 10.35 13.75
N GLY A 118 -17.76 9.26 12.99
CA GLY A 118 -18.92 8.59 12.42
C GLY A 118 -19.78 7.84 13.44
N ALA A 119 -20.95 7.39 12.97
CA ALA A 119 -21.92 6.69 13.79
C ALA A 119 -21.34 5.45 14.49
N ASN A 120 -21.62 5.30 15.78
CA ASN A 120 -21.22 4.16 16.61
C ASN A 120 -19.70 3.93 16.70
N ALA A 121 -18.88 4.93 16.36
CA ALA A 121 -17.46 4.87 16.68
C ALA A 121 -17.27 4.98 18.20
N VAL A 122 -16.24 4.30 18.71
CA VAL A 122 -15.88 4.28 20.13
C VAL A 122 -14.46 4.81 20.29
N ILE A 123 -14.31 5.90 21.05
CA ILE A 123 -13.03 6.57 21.31
C ILE A 123 -12.73 6.48 22.81
N GLU A 124 -11.69 5.72 23.15
CA GLU A 124 -11.29 5.45 24.53
C GLU A 124 -10.52 6.60 25.20
N SER A 125 -10.36 6.48 26.52
CA SER A 125 -9.69 7.49 27.34
C SER A 125 -8.22 7.73 26.96
N GLY A 126 -7.78 8.98 27.10
CA GLY A 126 -6.43 9.44 26.77
C GLY A 126 -6.12 9.58 25.27
N VAL A 127 -7.10 9.34 24.38
CA VAL A 127 -6.92 9.50 22.94
C VAL A 127 -6.73 10.96 22.56
N VAL A 128 -5.83 11.21 21.59
CA VAL A 128 -5.60 12.53 20.99
C VAL A 128 -5.83 12.46 19.48
N LEU A 129 -6.76 13.27 18.97
CA LEU A 129 -7.06 13.39 17.55
C LEU A 129 -6.62 14.78 17.07
N GLY A 130 -5.70 14.86 16.12
CA GLY A 130 -5.24 16.13 15.54
C GLY A 130 -6.29 16.81 14.65
N ASP A 131 -5.94 18.00 14.16
CA ASP A 131 -6.83 18.80 13.30
C ASP A 131 -7.23 18.02 12.04
N ASP A 132 -8.49 18.18 11.62
CA ASP A 132 -9.05 17.56 10.42
C ASP A 132 -9.00 16.02 10.38
N VAL A 133 -8.81 15.35 11.52
CA VAL A 133 -8.95 13.89 11.60
C VAL A 133 -10.39 13.46 11.26
N ARG A 134 -10.54 12.34 10.55
CA ARG A 134 -11.84 11.73 10.22
C ARG A 134 -11.87 10.28 10.68
N ILE A 135 -12.79 9.94 11.57
CA ILE A 135 -13.01 8.58 12.06
C ILE A 135 -14.33 8.06 11.47
N GLY A 136 -14.27 7.00 10.67
CA GLY A 136 -15.45 6.40 10.05
C GLY A 136 -16.39 5.71 11.06
N PRO A 137 -17.60 5.34 10.64
CA PRO A 137 -18.57 4.67 11.50
C PRO A 137 -18.06 3.29 11.98
N GLY A 138 -18.42 2.91 13.20
CA GLY A 138 -18.06 1.62 13.79
C GLY A 138 -16.57 1.42 14.09
N CYS A 139 -15.74 2.47 13.99
CA CYS A 139 -14.33 2.37 14.39
C CYS A 139 -14.19 2.22 15.90
N PHE A 140 -13.12 1.54 16.33
CA PHE A 140 -12.67 1.51 17.72
C PHE A 140 -11.27 2.12 17.80
N VAL A 141 -11.08 3.10 18.67
CA VAL A 141 -9.77 3.73 18.94
C VAL A 141 -9.45 3.56 20.41
N GLY A 142 -8.49 2.67 20.71
CA GLY A 142 -8.12 2.27 22.07
C GLY A 142 -7.34 3.34 22.85
N LYS A 143 -7.19 3.10 24.16
CA LYS A 143 -6.65 4.06 25.13
C LYS A 143 -5.29 4.62 24.74
N ASN A 144 -5.07 5.91 25.00
CA ASN A 144 -3.81 6.63 24.76
C ASN A 144 -3.31 6.63 23.30
N THR A 145 -4.15 6.28 22.34
CA THR A 145 -3.80 6.34 20.92
C THR A 145 -3.77 7.79 20.42
N ARG A 146 -2.81 8.12 19.56
CA ARG A 146 -2.59 9.47 19.02
C ARG A 146 -2.65 9.44 17.50
N LEU A 147 -3.55 10.21 16.91
CA LEU A 147 -3.69 10.33 15.45
C LEU A 147 -3.33 11.76 15.02
N GLY A 148 -2.35 11.88 14.14
CA GLY A 148 -1.91 13.17 13.58
C GLY A 148 -2.94 13.79 12.66
N ALA A 149 -2.77 15.09 12.39
CA ALA A 149 -3.69 15.89 11.60
C ALA A 149 -3.99 15.30 10.21
N ARG A 150 -5.21 15.48 9.72
CA ARG A 150 -5.73 15.02 8.40
C ARG A 150 -5.69 13.51 8.16
N SER A 151 -5.38 12.71 9.18
CA SER A 151 -5.47 11.26 9.08
C SER A 151 -6.92 10.78 9.07
N ARG A 152 -7.20 9.76 8.24
CA ARG A 152 -8.56 9.28 7.97
C ARG A 152 -8.63 7.76 8.17
N LEU A 153 -9.60 7.34 8.97
CA LEU A 153 -9.97 5.94 9.12
C LEU A 153 -11.32 5.73 8.43
N TRP A 154 -11.40 4.76 7.51
CA TRP A 154 -12.67 4.28 6.99
C TRP A 154 -13.43 3.47 8.04
N ALA A 155 -14.64 3.04 7.70
CA ALA A 155 -15.52 2.34 8.63
C ALA A 155 -14.88 1.07 9.21
N ASN A 156 -15.23 0.72 10.46
CA ASN A 156 -14.84 -0.54 11.10
C ASN A 156 -13.32 -0.80 11.14
N VAL A 157 -12.52 0.25 11.34
CA VAL A 157 -11.10 0.12 11.68
C VAL A 157 -10.95 -0.05 13.19
N THR A 158 -10.07 -0.96 13.62
CA THR A 158 -9.76 -1.20 15.04
C THR A 158 -8.33 -0.80 15.33
N LEU A 159 -8.14 0.26 16.10
CA LEU A 159 -6.87 0.61 16.71
C LEU A 159 -6.91 0.19 18.18
N TYR A 160 -5.94 -0.61 18.61
CA TYR A 160 -5.76 -0.95 20.02
C TYR A 160 -5.26 0.27 20.81
N HIS A 161 -4.73 0.03 22.02
CA HIS A 161 -4.15 1.08 22.87
C HIS A 161 -2.70 1.38 22.50
N ASN A 162 -2.21 2.57 22.90
CA ASN A 162 -0.83 3.03 22.72
C ASN A 162 -0.35 3.00 21.25
N ILE A 163 -1.23 3.32 20.30
CA ILE A 163 -0.87 3.46 18.89
C ILE A 163 -0.55 4.92 18.59
N THR A 164 0.55 5.19 17.88
CA THR A 164 0.87 6.54 17.39
C THR A 164 0.87 6.52 15.87
N MET A 165 0.11 7.43 15.25
CA MET A 165 0.03 7.59 13.80
C MET A 165 0.28 9.05 13.43
N GLY A 166 1.11 9.28 12.41
CA GLY A 166 1.44 10.61 11.91
C GLY A 166 0.30 11.30 11.17
N THR A 167 0.64 12.31 10.37
CA THR A 167 -0.33 13.12 9.61
C THR A 167 -0.64 12.49 8.25
N ASP A 168 -1.78 12.87 7.68
CA ASP A 168 -2.16 12.53 6.30
C ASP A 168 -2.20 11.01 6.01
N CYS A 169 -2.47 10.20 7.02
CA CYS A 169 -2.58 8.75 6.85
C CYS A 169 -3.98 8.33 6.41
N LEU A 170 -4.09 7.19 5.74
CA LEU A 170 -5.35 6.60 5.30
C LEU A 170 -5.40 5.12 5.68
N VAL A 171 -6.44 4.71 6.41
CA VAL A 171 -6.64 3.31 6.79
C VAL A 171 -8.00 2.83 6.31
N GLN A 172 -7.99 1.74 5.55
CA GLN A 172 -9.19 1.14 4.97
C GLN A 172 -9.89 0.17 5.93
N SER A 173 -11.15 -0.12 5.64
CA SER A 173 -12.05 -0.87 6.53
C SER A 173 -11.55 -2.26 6.91
N GLY A 174 -11.89 -2.70 8.13
CA GLY A 174 -11.57 -4.03 8.65
C GLY A 174 -10.12 -4.22 9.09
N THR A 175 -9.28 -3.20 8.92
CA THR A 175 -7.88 -3.23 9.37
C THR A 175 -7.77 -3.14 10.90
N VAL A 176 -6.83 -3.90 11.45
CA VAL A 176 -6.55 -4.00 12.87
C VAL A 176 -5.11 -3.61 13.14
N ILE A 177 -4.90 -2.60 13.99
CA ILE A 177 -3.58 -2.09 14.34
C ILE A 177 -3.37 -2.20 15.85
N GLY A 178 -2.30 -2.87 16.23
CA GLY A 178 -1.86 -3.06 17.59
C GLY A 178 -2.45 -4.27 18.29
N ALA A 179 -2.88 -5.31 17.57
CA ALA A 179 -3.21 -6.60 18.19
C ALA A 179 -1.95 -7.21 18.85
N ASP A 180 -2.14 -8.13 19.80
CA ASP A 180 -1.01 -8.86 20.38
C ASP A 180 -0.35 -9.74 19.33
N GLY A 181 0.97 -9.62 19.17
CA GLY A 181 1.76 -10.57 18.40
C GLY A 181 1.80 -11.98 18.98
N PHE A 182 2.36 -12.90 18.20
CA PHE A 182 2.47 -14.34 18.53
C PHE A 182 3.59 -14.67 19.55
N GLY A 183 3.55 -14.06 20.72
CA GLY A 183 4.52 -14.26 21.79
C GLY A 183 4.09 -15.31 22.82
N TYR A 184 4.70 -16.49 22.80
CA TYR A 184 4.45 -17.57 23.75
C TYR A 184 5.75 -18.26 24.17
N ALA A 185 5.89 -18.59 25.46
CA ALA A 185 6.90 -19.51 25.96
C ALA A 185 6.32 -20.93 26.02
N ASN A 186 7.13 -21.96 25.79
CA ASN A 186 6.68 -23.35 25.94
C ASN A 186 7.12 -23.91 27.30
N GLU A 187 6.17 -24.39 28.09
CA GLU A 187 6.45 -25.17 29.29
C GLU A 187 5.83 -26.57 29.12
N ARG A 188 6.66 -27.54 28.72
CA ARG A 188 6.28 -28.97 28.60
C ARG A 188 5.06 -29.22 27.71
N GLY A 189 4.96 -28.48 26.60
CA GLY A 189 3.84 -28.60 25.65
C GLY A 189 2.72 -27.57 25.86
N GLU A 190 2.69 -26.87 27.00
CA GLU A 190 1.74 -25.79 27.26
C GLU A 190 2.33 -24.44 26.83
N TRP A 191 1.52 -23.64 26.12
CA TRP A 191 1.92 -22.32 25.64
C TRP A 191 1.53 -21.25 26.66
N ILE A 192 2.54 -20.63 27.28
CA ILE A 192 2.38 -19.55 28.24
C ILE A 192 2.45 -18.22 27.49
N LYS A 193 1.34 -17.47 27.50
CA LYS A 193 1.25 -16.17 26.82
C LYS A 193 2.26 -15.17 27.38
N ILE A 194 3.03 -14.55 26.50
CA ILE A 194 3.90 -13.41 26.82
C ILE A 194 3.11 -12.13 26.52
N PRO A 195 2.80 -11.29 27.53
CA PRO A 195 2.16 -9.99 27.30
C PRO A 195 2.96 -9.16 26.28
N GLN A 196 2.26 -8.62 25.29
CA GLN A 196 2.83 -7.76 24.26
C GLN A 196 2.61 -6.31 24.71
N LEU A 197 3.67 -5.68 25.19
CA LEU A 197 3.63 -4.41 25.93
C LEU A 197 4.10 -3.21 25.12
N GLY A 198 4.68 -3.42 23.94
CA GLY A 198 5.00 -2.36 23.00
C GLY A 198 3.75 -1.78 22.33
N GLY A 199 3.91 -0.70 21.58
CA GLY A 199 2.88 -0.11 20.75
C GLY A 199 3.08 -0.41 19.26
N VAL A 200 2.49 0.47 18.44
CA VAL A 200 2.78 0.60 17.01
C VAL A 200 3.00 2.08 16.72
N THR A 201 4.10 2.40 16.04
CA THR A 201 4.41 3.75 15.57
C THR A 201 4.32 3.80 14.04
N ILE A 202 3.42 4.63 13.51
CA ILE A 202 3.18 4.85 12.09
C ILE A 202 3.54 6.30 11.75
N GLY A 203 4.35 6.49 10.72
CA GLY A 203 4.80 7.79 10.23
C GLY A 203 3.71 8.59 9.50
N ASN A 204 4.13 9.56 8.71
CA ASN A 204 3.25 10.44 7.94
C ASN A 204 2.97 9.88 6.53
N ARG A 205 1.80 10.20 5.97
CA ARG A 205 1.39 9.79 4.61
C ARG A 205 1.48 8.27 4.39
N VAL A 206 1.07 7.51 5.40
CA VAL A 206 1.01 6.05 5.31
C VAL A 206 -0.38 5.65 4.86
N GLU A 207 -0.47 4.76 3.87
CA GLU A 207 -1.73 4.15 3.44
C GLU A 207 -1.76 2.67 3.77
N ILE A 208 -2.85 2.21 4.40
CA ILE A 208 -3.05 0.82 4.80
C ILE A 208 -4.37 0.32 4.24
N GLY A 209 -4.29 -0.73 3.42
CA GLY A 209 -5.39 -1.41 2.76
C GLY A 209 -6.33 -2.12 3.73
N ALA A 210 -7.40 -2.70 3.19
CA ALA A 210 -8.48 -3.31 3.95
C ALA A 210 -8.07 -4.66 4.53
N CYS A 211 -8.55 -4.94 5.75
CA CYS A 211 -8.27 -6.17 6.49
C CYS A 211 -6.78 -6.50 6.61
N THR A 212 -5.93 -5.49 6.69
CA THR A 212 -4.52 -5.65 7.04
C THR A 212 -4.38 -5.68 8.56
N THR A 213 -3.44 -6.47 9.05
CA THR A 213 -3.18 -6.67 10.48
C THR A 213 -1.74 -6.25 10.78
N ILE A 214 -1.59 -5.30 11.71
CA ILE A 214 -0.28 -4.84 12.17
C ILE A 214 -0.21 -5.07 13.67
N ASP A 215 0.55 -6.07 14.09
CA ASP A 215 0.70 -6.41 15.50
C ASP A 215 1.52 -5.35 16.24
N ARG A 216 1.22 -5.12 17.51
CA ARG A 216 2.11 -4.35 18.39
C ARG A 216 3.41 -5.12 18.63
N GLY A 217 4.47 -4.42 18.98
CA GLY A 217 5.70 -5.09 19.35
C GLY A 217 5.66 -5.66 20.78
N ALA A 218 6.58 -6.57 21.08
CA ALA A 218 6.60 -7.29 22.35
C ALA A 218 6.96 -6.38 23.54
N LEU A 219 7.98 -5.53 23.37
CA LEU A 219 8.46 -4.55 24.35
C LEU A 219 8.67 -3.19 23.69
N GLU A 220 9.42 -3.18 22.58
CA GLU A 220 9.52 -2.04 21.67
C GLU A 220 8.40 -2.08 20.64
N ASP A 221 8.17 -0.98 19.93
CA ASP A 221 7.10 -0.84 18.95
C ASP A 221 7.40 -1.59 17.63
N THR A 222 6.34 -2.00 16.95
CA THR A 222 6.34 -2.19 15.49
C THR A 222 6.40 -0.81 14.82
N ARG A 223 7.21 -0.62 13.78
CA ARG A 223 7.47 0.71 13.18
C ARG A 223 7.21 0.73 11.68
N ILE A 224 6.36 1.66 11.24
CA ILE A 224 6.09 1.93 9.83
C ILE A 224 6.52 3.36 9.55
N ALA A 225 7.54 3.54 8.71
CA ALA A 225 8.05 4.87 8.37
C ALA A 225 7.09 5.65 7.47
N ASP A 226 7.41 6.94 7.27
CA ASP A 226 6.67 7.82 6.37
C ASP A 226 6.57 7.26 4.94
N ASN A 227 5.47 7.62 4.25
CA ASN A 227 5.26 7.34 2.83
C ASN A 227 5.24 5.84 2.47
N VAL A 228 4.99 4.96 3.45
CA VAL A 228 4.79 3.53 3.22
C VAL A 228 3.37 3.28 2.73
N ILE A 229 3.21 2.39 1.76
CA ILE A 229 1.89 1.93 1.30
C ILE A 229 1.80 0.41 1.47
N ILE A 230 0.75 -0.04 2.16
CA ILE A 230 0.50 -1.45 2.47
C ILE A 230 -0.88 -1.78 1.91
N ASP A 231 -0.95 -2.75 1.00
CA ASP A 231 -2.19 -3.19 0.37
C ASP A 231 -2.99 -4.13 1.29
N ASN A 232 -4.12 -4.63 0.80
CA ASN A 232 -5.08 -5.42 1.55
C ASN A 232 -4.50 -6.75 2.06
N GLN A 233 -5.05 -7.23 3.18
CA GLN A 233 -4.79 -8.58 3.72
C GLN A 233 -3.31 -8.85 4.02
N CYS A 234 -2.51 -7.82 4.31
CA CYS A 234 -1.13 -8.01 4.74
C CYS A 234 -1.09 -8.35 6.24
N GLN A 235 -0.14 -9.20 6.64
CA GLN A 235 0.19 -9.46 8.04
C GLN A 235 1.57 -8.88 8.33
N ILE A 236 1.61 -7.91 9.25
CA ILE A 236 2.85 -7.31 9.78
C ILE A 236 2.96 -7.74 11.24
N ALA A 237 3.84 -8.70 11.52
CA ALA A 237 4.02 -9.23 12.87
C ALA A 237 4.69 -8.24 13.84
N HIS A 238 4.78 -8.64 15.10
CA HIS A 238 5.39 -7.85 16.17
C HIS A 238 6.85 -7.45 15.85
N ASN A 239 7.20 -6.22 16.18
CA ASN A 239 8.55 -5.66 16.03
C ASN A 239 9.06 -5.59 14.58
N VAL A 240 8.19 -5.69 13.59
CA VAL A 240 8.56 -5.42 12.20
C VAL A 240 8.85 -3.92 12.03
N GLU A 241 9.88 -3.61 11.25
CA GLU A 241 10.23 -2.24 10.85
C GLU A 241 10.17 -2.11 9.32
N ILE A 242 9.43 -1.12 8.80
CA ILE A 242 9.33 -0.84 7.36
C ILE A 242 9.84 0.57 7.08
N GLY A 243 10.88 0.67 6.24
CA GLY A 243 11.55 1.91 5.88
C GLY A 243 10.75 2.79 4.92
N TYR A 244 11.17 4.06 4.85
CA TYR A 244 10.52 5.13 4.09
C TYR A 244 10.22 4.72 2.64
N GLY A 245 9.01 5.03 2.16
CA GLY A 245 8.68 4.89 0.74
C GLY A 245 8.57 3.45 0.22
N THR A 246 8.57 2.45 1.10
CA THR A 246 8.41 1.05 0.73
C THR A 246 6.94 0.74 0.39
N ALA A 247 6.72 -0.02 -0.67
CA ALA A 247 5.42 -0.49 -1.11
C ALA A 247 5.25 -1.99 -0.86
N VAL A 248 4.16 -2.39 -0.21
CA VAL A 248 3.85 -3.77 0.13
C VAL A 248 2.52 -4.17 -0.51
N ALA A 249 2.57 -5.03 -1.51
CA ALA A 249 1.38 -5.51 -2.22
C ALA A 249 0.63 -6.61 -1.46
N GLY A 250 -0.63 -6.83 -1.84
CA GLY A 250 -1.61 -7.53 -1.02
C GLY A 250 -1.23 -8.96 -0.66
N SER A 251 -1.77 -9.43 0.47
CA SER A 251 -1.52 -10.78 1.02
C SER A 251 -0.05 -11.08 1.36
N THR A 252 0.78 -10.06 1.57
CA THR A 252 2.16 -10.25 2.02
C THR A 252 2.19 -10.60 3.51
N VAL A 253 3.02 -11.57 3.89
CA VAL A 253 3.18 -12.01 5.28
C VAL A 253 4.60 -11.75 5.75
N MET A 254 4.74 -10.92 6.78
CA MET A 254 6.02 -10.58 7.41
C MET A 254 6.06 -11.11 8.83
N ALA A 255 6.98 -12.05 9.11
CA ALA A 255 7.18 -12.59 10.45
C ALA A 255 7.95 -11.61 11.37
N GLY A 256 7.92 -11.89 12.68
CA GLY A 256 8.35 -10.97 13.73
C GLY A 256 9.81 -10.54 13.61
N SER A 257 10.10 -9.29 14.00
CA SER A 257 11.44 -8.70 13.97
C SER A 257 12.12 -8.64 12.59
N LEU A 258 11.34 -8.66 11.50
CA LEU A 258 11.84 -8.33 10.16
C LEU A 258 12.10 -6.83 10.04
N LYS A 259 13.23 -6.43 9.45
CA LYS A 259 13.45 -5.04 9.03
C LYS A 259 13.51 -4.94 7.51
N VAL A 260 12.71 -4.07 6.94
CA VAL A 260 12.69 -3.76 5.51
C VAL A 260 13.20 -2.35 5.30
N GLY A 261 14.18 -2.19 4.43
CA GLY A 261 14.79 -0.91 4.09
C GLY A 261 13.84 0.05 3.38
N LYS A 262 14.40 1.18 2.93
CA LYS A 262 13.70 2.24 2.22
C LYS A 262 13.49 1.89 0.75
N TYR A 263 12.42 2.42 0.16
CA TYR A 263 12.12 2.31 -1.28
C TYR A 263 12.09 0.86 -1.80
N CYS A 264 11.71 -0.10 -0.96
CA CYS A 264 11.54 -1.48 -1.38
C CYS A 264 10.19 -1.65 -2.10
N ILE A 265 10.11 -2.62 -2.99
CA ILE A 265 8.87 -3.02 -3.67
C ILE A 265 8.62 -4.49 -3.38
N ILE A 266 7.62 -4.79 -2.56
CA ILE A 266 7.30 -6.15 -2.14
C ILE A 266 6.06 -6.63 -2.91
N GLY A 267 6.27 -7.60 -3.78
CA GLY A 267 5.23 -8.20 -4.60
C GLY A 267 4.23 -9.00 -3.78
N GLY A 268 2.98 -9.07 -4.28
CA GLY A 268 1.87 -9.65 -3.53
C GLY A 268 2.07 -11.14 -3.23
N ALA A 269 1.45 -11.59 -2.14
CA ALA A 269 1.55 -12.96 -1.63
C ALA A 269 2.99 -13.42 -1.31
N SER A 270 3.93 -12.49 -1.08
CA SER A 270 5.27 -12.83 -0.64
C SER A 270 5.29 -13.18 0.84
N VAL A 271 6.20 -14.06 1.24
CA VAL A 271 6.34 -14.54 2.61
C VAL A 271 7.76 -14.30 3.09
N PHE A 272 7.91 -13.62 4.22
CA PHE A 272 9.20 -13.26 4.82
C PHE A 272 9.39 -13.96 6.16
N ASN A 273 10.56 -14.56 6.36
CA ASN A 273 11.01 -14.99 7.67
C ASN A 273 11.21 -13.80 8.64
N GLY A 274 11.22 -14.11 9.93
CA GLY A 274 11.51 -13.13 10.98
C GLY A 274 13.01 -12.95 11.18
N HIS A 275 13.38 -12.02 12.07
CA HIS A 275 14.76 -11.83 12.53
C HIS A 275 15.80 -11.67 11.41
N MET A 276 15.43 -10.94 10.36
CA MET A 276 16.32 -10.67 9.23
C MET A 276 16.14 -9.24 8.73
N GLU A 277 17.08 -8.80 7.91
CA GLU A 277 17.07 -7.46 7.32
C GLU A 277 17.07 -7.55 5.79
N ILE A 278 16.31 -6.65 5.17
CA ILE A 278 16.22 -6.44 3.71
C ILE A 278 16.76 -5.04 3.44
N CYS A 279 17.80 -4.93 2.62
CA CYS A 279 18.43 -3.66 2.29
C CYS A 279 17.48 -2.71 1.54
N ASP A 280 17.86 -1.43 1.47
CA ASP A 280 17.16 -0.43 0.66
C ASP A 280 17.07 -0.85 -0.83
N GLN A 281 16.02 -0.40 -1.51
CA GLN A 281 15.80 -0.58 -2.96
C GLN A 281 15.73 -2.05 -3.43
N ALA A 282 15.43 -2.99 -2.54
CA ALA A 282 15.12 -4.36 -2.92
C ALA A 282 13.72 -4.46 -3.55
N THR A 283 13.62 -5.18 -4.65
CA THR A 283 12.34 -5.59 -5.25
C THR A 283 12.17 -7.09 -5.08
N VAL A 284 11.10 -7.53 -4.44
CA VAL A 284 10.74 -8.93 -4.27
C VAL A 284 9.54 -9.21 -5.17
N THR A 285 9.65 -10.11 -6.14
CA THR A 285 8.53 -10.42 -7.06
C THR A 285 7.42 -11.20 -6.35
N GLY A 286 6.21 -11.20 -6.92
CA GLY A 286 5.05 -11.87 -6.32
C GLY A 286 5.29 -13.35 -5.99
N MET A 287 4.67 -13.80 -4.89
CA MET A 287 4.79 -15.15 -4.32
C MET A 287 6.22 -15.58 -3.96
N ALA A 288 7.12 -14.63 -3.69
CA ALA A 288 8.46 -14.98 -3.26
C ALA A 288 8.50 -15.46 -1.80
N MET A 289 9.29 -16.49 -1.52
CA MET A 289 9.60 -16.97 -0.18
C MET A 289 11.00 -16.48 0.24
N VAL A 290 11.05 -15.43 1.05
CA VAL A 290 12.29 -14.80 1.51
C VAL A 290 12.72 -15.45 2.82
N MET A 291 13.69 -16.36 2.73
CA MET A 291 14.16 -17.16 3.87
C MET A 291 15.47 -16.66 4.49
N ARG A 292 16.15 -15.71 3.84
CA ARG A 292 17.47 -15.19 4.22
C ARG A 292 17.52 -13.68 4.04
N PRO A 293 18.40 -12.97 4.76
CA PRO A 293 18.65 -11.54 4.55
C PRO A 293 18.95 -11.21 3.09
N ILE A 294 18.54 -10.03 2.65
CA ILE A 294 18.88 -9.45 1.35
C ILE A 294 19.80 -8.26 1.62
N THR A 295 21.06 -8.37 1.22
CA THR A 295 22.09 -7.37 1.55
C THR A 295 22.42 -6.44 0.39
N GLU A 296 21.97 -6.75 -0.82
CA GLU A 296 22.26 -5.98 -2.03
C GLU A 296 20.96 -5.55 -2.72
N PRO A 297 20.88 -4.29 -3.20
CA PRO A 297 19.73 -3.82 -3.96
C PRO A 297 19.59 -4.62 -5.27
N GLY A 298 18.35 -4.83 -5.71
CA GLY A 298 18.09 -5.64 -6.90
C GLY A 298 16.72 -6.30 -6.90
N VAL A 299 16.49 -7.14 -7.91
CA VAL A 299 15.24 -7.89 -8.07
C VAL A 299 15.45 -9.35 -7.66
N TYR A 300 14.61 -9.83 -6.75
CA TYR A 300 14.66 -11.18 -6.19
C TYR A 300 13.35 -11.93 -6.46
N SER A 301 13.47 -13.20 -6.82
CA SER A 301 12.33 -14.03 -7.21
C SER A 301 12.44 -15.45 -6.67
N SER A 302 11.31 -16.11 -6.46
CA SER A 302 11.25 -17.55 -6.20
C SER A 302 9.97 -18.16 -6.77
N GLY A 303 9.94 -19.49 -6.86
CA GLY A 303 8.77 -20.25 -7.31
C GLY A 303 8.88 -20.73 -8.75
N ILE A 304 8.08 -21.75 -9.06
CA ILE A 304 7.96 -22.32 -10.41
C ILE A 304 6.61 -21.83 -10.97
N PRO A 305 6.58 -21.20 -12.15
CA PRO A 305 5.34 -20.64 -12.71
C PRO A 305 4.35 -21.73 -13.12
N LEU A 306 3.14 -21.30 -13.47
CA LEU A 306 2.08 -22.17 -13.96
C LEU A 306 2.54 -22.97 -15.19
N GLN A 307 2.22 -24.26 -15.19
CA GLN A 307 2.32 -25.15 -16.33
C GLN A 307 0.97 -25.85 -16.52
N THR A 308 0.72 -26.47 -17.67
CA THR A 308 -0.45 -27.35 -17.78
C THR A 308 -0.34 -28.48 -16.75
N ASN A 309 -1.46 -28.97 -16.21
CA ASN A 309 -1.43 -29.95 -15.09
C ASN A 309 -0.58 -31.20 -15.42
N LYS A 310 -0.68 -31.69 -16.66
CA LYS A 310 0.08 -32.86 -17.14
C LYS A 310 1.59 -32.60 -17.13
N GLU A 311 2.03 -31.40 -17.50
CA GLU A 311 3.43 -31.00 -17.47
C GLU A 311 3.90 -30.78 -16.04
N TRP A 312 3.12 -30.05 -15.23
CA TRP A 312 3.43 -29.78 -13.84
C TRP A 312 3.68 -31.06 -13.03
N ARG A 313 2.82 -32.08 -13.18
CA ARG A 313 3.00 -33.38 -12.51
C ARG A 313 4.35 -34.04 -12.86
N LYS A 314 4.77 -33.93 -14.14
CA LYS A 314 6.07 -34.47 -14.58
C LYS A 314 7.22 -33.65 -14.03
N THR A 315 7.12 -32.32 -14.03
CA THR A 315 8.12 -31.42 -13.46
C THR A 315 8.30 -31.70 -11.96
N ALA A 316 7.22 -31.71 -11.19
CA ALA A 316 7.24 -31.96 -9.75
C ALA A 316 7.85 -33.33 -9.41
N ALA A 317 7.47 -34.39 -10.14
CA ALA A 317 8.05 -35.72 -9.94
C ALA A 317 9.57 -35.77 -10.21
N ARG A 318 10.06 -34.99 -11.18
CA ARG A 318 11.51 -34.87 -11.47
C ARG A 318 12.24 -34.07 -10.42
N VAL A 319 11.66 -32.95 -9.95
CA VAL A 319 12.26 -32.13 -8.88
C VAL A 319 12.45 -32.95 -7.60
N MET A 320 11.45 -33.75 -7.21
CA MET A 320 11.57 -34.65 -6.04
C MET A 320 12.67 -35.72 -6.19
N ARG A 321 13.12 -36.00 -7.42
CA ARG A 321 14.18 -36.97 -7.73
C ARG A 321 15.50 -36.30 -8.13
N ILE A 322 15.66 -35.00 -7.90
CA ILE A 322 16.84 -34.25 -8.35
C ILE A 322 18.14 -34.83 -7.80
N GLU A 323 18.14 -35.33 -6.56
CA GLU A 323 19.30 -35.97 -5.94
C GLU A 323 19.65 -37.32 -6.60
N GLU A 324 18.64 -38.13 -6.95
CA GLU A 324 18.85 -39.38 -7.70
C GLU A 324 19.42 -39.08 -9.10
N MET A 325 18.91 -38.03 -9.76
CA MET A 325 19.40 -37.56 -11.05
C MET A 325 20.86 -37.08 -10.94
N HIS A 326 21.20 -36.31 -9.91
CA HIS A 326 22.57 -35.84 -9.66
C HIS A 326 23.53 -37.01 -9.44
N LYS A 327 23.18 -37.97 -8.57
CA LYS A 327 24.00 -39.19 -8.35
C LYS A 327 24.23 -39.99 -9.63
N ARG A 328 23.19 -40.13 -10.47
CA ARG A 328 23.29 -40.82 -11.76
C ARG A 328 24.20 -40.06 -12.74
N LEU A 329 24.11 -38.74 -12.78
CA LEU A 329 24.99 -37.89 -13.59
C LEU A 329 26.46 -38.02 -13.13
N SER A 330 26.74 -37.87 -11.84
CA SER A 330 28.10 -38.02 -11.30
C SER A 330 28.68 -39.42 -11.50
N LYS A 331 27.84 -40.47 -11.52
CA LYS A 331 28.28 -41.83 -11.86
C LYS A 331 28.62 -41.98 -13.35
N LEU A 332 27.92 -41.27 -14.24
CA LEU A 332 28.24 -41.24 -15.67
C LEU A 332 29.53 -40.46 -15.93
N GLU A 333 29.70 -39.28 -15.31
CA GLU A 333 30.93 -38.47 -15.40
C GLU A 333 32.16 -39.27 -14.96
N LYS A 334 32.09 -39.97 -13.82
CA LYS A 334 33.19 -40.84 -13.35
C LYS A 334 33.54 -41.99 -14.28
N LYS A 335 32.59 -42.47 -15.10
CA LYS A 335 32.87 -43.53 -16.08
C LYS A 335 33.54 -42.96 -17.33
N LEU A 336 33.13 -41.77 -17.75
CA LEU A 336 33.75 -41.06 -18.88
C LEU A 336 35.19 -40.66 -18.56
N ASP A 337 35.49 -40.30 -17.31
CA ASP A 337 36.87 -40.00 -16.88
C ASP A 337 37.77 -41.25 -16.77
N GLN A 338 37.19 -42.46 -16.85
CA GLN A 338 37.91 -43.74 -16.78
C GLN A 338 38.15 -44.37 -18.15
N GLU A 339 37.63 -43.79 -19.23
CA GLU A 339 37.83 -44.21 -20.62
C GLU A 339 38.85 -43.30 -21.33
#